data_AF-A0A4Q5QRT8-F1
#
_entry.id   AF-A0A4Q5QRT8-F1
#
_cell.length_a   1.000
_cell.length_b   1.000
_cell.length_c   1.000
_cell.angle_alpha   90.00
_cell.angle_beta   90.00
_cell.angle_gamma   90.00
#
_symmetry.space_group_name_H-M   'P 1'
#
loop_
_entity.id
_entity.type
_entity.pdbx_description
1 polymer ?
#
loop_
_entity_poly.entity_id
_entity_poly.type
_entity_poly.pdbx_seq_one_letter_code
_entity_poly.pdbx_strand_id
1 'polypeptide(L)'
;KDVGYTTTLKLMQIMHEKGLVKRDDSIKTHIYQANVSREKTQKLMLGKMIDTLFGGSPTELVMQALGNHKASELELEEIQKLIDNLKKQ
;
A
#
# COMPACT_ATOMS: atom_id res chain seq x y z
N LYS A 1 10.57 -19.78 -2.98
CA LYS A 1 10.76 -20.30 -1.60
C LYS A 1 9.39 -20.34 -0.98
N ASP A 2 8.89 -21.53 -0.64
CA ASP A 2 7.58 -21.66 -0.01
C ASP A 2 7.64 -21.14 1.43
N VAL A 3 6.68 -20.31 1.84
CA VAL A 3 6.65 -19.75 3.19
C VAL A 3 6.08 -20.81 4.14
N GLY A 4 6.82 -21.15 5.20
CA GLY A 4 6.37 -22.17 6.15
C GLY A 4 5.06 -21.79 6.87
N TYR A 5 4.21 -22.79 7.14
CA TYR A 5 2.92 -22.61 7.81
C TYR A 5 3.01 -21.78 9.10
N THR A 6 4.00 -22.05 9.94
CA THR A 6 4.21 -21.34 11.22
C THR A 6 4.62 -19.89 11.03
N THR A 7 5.36 -19.56 9.97
CA THR A 7 5.71 -18.18 9.61
C THR A 7 4.46 -17.39 9.23
N THR A 8 3.60 -17.96 8.38
CA THR A 8 2.32 -17.35 8.01
C THR A 8 1.42 -17.16 9.23
N LEU A 9 1.34 -18.18 10.10
CA LEU A 9 0.56 -18.09 11.34
C LEU A 9 1.08 -16.98 12.26
N LYS A 10 2.40 -16.89 12.45
CA LYS A 10 2.99 -15.85 13.31
C LYS A 10 2.74 -14.45 12.75
N LEU A 11 2.79 -14.29 11.42
CA LEU A 11 2.43 -13.03 10.77
C LEU A 11 0.97 -12.65 11.06
N MET A 12 0.03 -13.59 10.91
CA MET A 12 -1.39 -13.34 11.20
C MET A 12 -1.63 -12.98 12.68
N GLN A 13 -0.92 -13.63 13.60
CA GLN A 13 -0.97 -13.29 15.03
C GLN A 13 -0.47 -11.87 15.29
N ILE A 14 0.68 -11.48 14.74
CA ILE A 14 1.21 -10.12 14.87
C ILE A 14 0.23 -9.09 14.28
N MET A 15 -0.38 -9.39 13.14
CA MET A 15 -1.37 -8.51 12.52
C MET A 15 -2.61 -8.36 13.39
N HIS A 16 -3.05 -9.42 14.07
CA HIS A 16 -4.17 -9.38 14.99
C HIS A 16 -3.84 -8.58 16.26
N GLU A 17 -2.68 -8.82 16.86
CA GLU A 17 -2.16 -8.05 18.02
C GLU A 17 -2.05 -6.56 17.69
N LYS A 18 -1.69 -6.20 16.46
CA LYS A 18 -1.63 -4.81 15.97
C LYS A 18 -2.98 -4.25 15.53
N GLY A 19 -4.07 -5.01 15.64
CA GLY A 19 -5.42 -4.59 15.25
C GLY A 19 -5.61 -4.40 13.74
N LEU A 20 -4.72 -4.95 12.90
CA LEU A 20 -4.83 -4.89 11.44
C LEU A 20 -5.86 -5.88 10.89
N VAL A 21 -6.07 -6.99 11.61
CA VAL A 21 -7.04 -8.02 11.29
C VAL A 21 -7.83 -8.43 12.53
N LYS A 22 -9.11 -8.76 12.35
CA LYS A 22 -9.89 -9.48 13.36
C LYS A 22 -9.74 -10.97 13.13
N ARG A 23 -9.81 -11.74 14.21
CA ARG A 23 -9.79 -13.20 14.20
C ARG A 23 -11.11 -13.69 14.78
N ASP A 24 -11.78 -14.57 14.05
CA ASP A 24 -12.88 -15.37 14.57
C ASP A 24 -12.31 -16.68 15.15
N ASP A 25 -12.59 -16.93 16.44
CA ASP A 25 -12.17 -18.10 17.21
C ASP A 25 -13.34 -19.00 17.64
N SER A 26 -14.53 -18.78 17.07
CA SER A 26 -15.72 -19.60 17.34
C SER A 26 -15.58 -21.07 16.94
N ILE A 27 -14.67 -21.37 16.02
CA ILE A 27 -14.36 -22.73 15.56
C ILE A 27 -12.83 -22.97 15.58
N LYS A 28 -12.44 -24.26 15.53
CA LYS A 28 -11.02 -24.69 15.56
C LYS A 28 -10.17 -24.04 14.46
N THR A 29 -10.79 -23.62 13.36
CA THR A 29 -10.12 -22.91 12.25
C THR A 29 -10.25 -21.40 12.45
N HIS A 30 -9.13 -20.73 12.68
CA HIS A 30 -9.12 -19.27 12.77
C HIS A 30 -9.39 -18.63 11.40
N ILE A 31 -10.44 -17.81 11.32
CA ILE A 31 -10.75 -16.99 10.14
C ILE A 31 -10.30 -15.57 10.41
N TYR A 32 -9.47 -15.01 9.52
CA TYR A 32 -8.96 -13.65 9.63
C TYR A 32 -9.65 -12.74 8.62
N GLN A 33 -10.05 -11.55 9.07
CA GLN A 33 -10.65 -10.52 8.23
C GLN A 33 -9.97 -9.16 8.44
N ALA A 34 -9.84 -8.36 7.39
CA ALA A 34 -9.24 -7.04 7.49
C ALA A 34 -10.02 -6.14 8.46
N ASN A 35 -9.31 -5.48 9.37
CA ASN A 35 -9.88 -4.49 10.30
C ASN A 35 -9.56 -3.05 9.88
N VAL A 36 -8.72 -2.87 8.87
CA VAL A 36 -8.29 -1.56 8.35
C VAL A 36 -8.71 -1.40 6.89
N SER A 37 -9.04 -0.16 6.50
CA SER A 37 -9.33 0.16 5.10
C SER A 37 -8.04 0.13 4.28
N ARG A 38 -8.10 -0.54 3.12
CA ARG A 38 -7.00 -0.58 2.15
C ARG A 38 -6.58 0.83 1.73
N GLU A 39 -7.53 1.65 1.32
CA GLU A 39 -7.27 3.00 0.80
C GLU A 39 -6.60 3.89 1.86
N LYS A 40 -7.14 3.90 3.08
CA LYS A 40 -6.56 4.68 4.20
C LYS A 40 -5.13 4.22 4.51
N THR A 41 -4.89 2.90 4.49
CA THR A 41 -3.58 2.32 4.75
C THR A 41 -2.59 2.67 3.64
N GLN A 42 -3.00 2.59 2.37
CA GLN A 42 -2.17 2.98 1.22
C GLN A 42 -1.77 4.45 1.30
N LYS A 43 -2.71 5.36 1.59
CA LYS A 43 -2.42 6.79 1.73
C LYS A 43 -1.44 7.07 2.87
N LEU A 44 -1.63 6.42 4.03
CA LEU A 44 -0.73 6.54 5.17
C LEU A 44 0.68 6.04 4.84
N MET A 45 0.79 4.89 4.18
CA MET A 45 2.08 4.32 3.77
C MET A 45 2.78 5.22 2.75
N LEU A 46 2.06 5.76 1.78
CA LEU A 46 2.60 6.68 0.79
C LEU A 46 3.15 7.96 1.43
N GLY A 47 2.39 8.58 2.35
CA GLY A 47 2.86 9.75 3.09
C GLY A 47 4.15 9.46 3.86
N LYS A 48 4.19 8.35 4.61
CA LYS A 48 5.41 7.92 5.31
C LYS A 48 6.58 7.71 4.36
N MET A 49 6.35 7.16 3.18
CA MET A 49 7.39 6.93 2.18
C MET A 49 7.95 8.26 1.64
N ILE A 50 7.06 9.21 1.35
CA ILE A 50 7.44 10.57 0.92
C ILE A 50 8.30 11.23 2.00
N ASP A 51 7.87 11.19 3.26
CA ASP A 51 8.57 11.84 4.37
C ASP A 51 9.94 11.20 4.66
N THR A 52 10.04 9.87 4.58
CA THR A 52 11.24 9.13 5.00
C THR A 52 12.27 8.91 3.89
N LEU A 53 11.83 8.70 2.64
CA LEU A 53 12.72 8.33 1.53
C LEU A 53 12.93 9.47 0.53
N PHE A 54 11.99 10.41 0.43
CA PHE A 54 12.02 11.49 -0.57
C PHE A 54 12.06 12.89 0.07
N GLY A 55 12.54 12.98 1.31
CA GLY A 55 12.72 14.26 2.01
C GLY A 55 11.44 15.10 2.14
N GLY A 56 10.26 14.48 2.11
CA GLY A 56 8.97 15.18 2.12
C GLY A 56 8.54 15.73 0.76
N SER A 57 9.20 15.39 -0.35
CA SER A 57 8.90 15.87 -1.71
C SER A 57 8.08 14.87 -2.52
N PRO A 58 6.77 15.11 -2.75
CA PRO A 58 5.97 14.31 -3.67
C PRO A 58 6.47 14.38 -5.11
N THR A 59 7.09 15.52 -5.50
CA THR A 59 7.63 15.71 -6.85
C THR A 59 8.79 14.76 -7.12
N GLU A 60 9.71 14.57 -6.16
CA GLU A 60 10.80 13.62 -6.29
C GLU A 60 10.31 12.19 -6.42
N LEU A 61 9.30 11.81 -5.63
CA LEU A 61 8.64 10.51 -5.77
C LEU A 61 8.10 10.30 -7.19
N VAL A 62 7.38 11.27 -7.76
CA VAL A 62 6.82 11.19 -9.12
C VAL A 62 7.94 11.10 -10.15
N MET A 63 8.98 11.93 -10.04
CA MET A 63 10.13 11.88 -10.96
C MET A 63 10.85 10.54 -10.90
N GLN A 64 10.99 9.93 -9.72
CA GLN A 64 11.63 8.62 -9.57
C GLN A 64 10.74 7.47 -10.08
N ALA A 65 9.42 7.57 -9.88
CA ALA A 65 8.46 6.60 -10.41
C ALA A 65 8.44 6.62 -11.95
N LEU A 66 8.50 7.79 -12.56
CA LEU A 66 8.49 7.95 -14.02
C LEU A 66 9.87 7.80 -14.66
N GLY A 67 10.94 8.20 -13.98
CA GLY A 67 12.31 8.16 -14.50
C GLY A 67 12.91 6.75 -14.56
N ASN A 68 12.48 5.84 -13.68
CA ASN A 68 12.96 4.46 -13.63
C ASN A 68 12.07 3.46 -14.38
N HIS A 69 10.92 3.89 -14.90
CA HIS A 69 9.99 3.04 -15.64
C HIS A 69 9.85 3.52 -17.08
N LYS A 70 9.96 2.61 -18.06
CA LYS A 70 9.44 2.87 -19.40
C LYS A 70 7.93 2.78 -19.32
N ALA A 71 7.29 3.82 -18.79
CA ALA A 71 5.84 3.93 -18.81
C ALA A 71 5.38 3.81 -20.26
N SER A 72 4.33 3.01 -20.48
CA SER A 72 3.70 2.91 -21.78
C SER A 72 3.08 4.26 -22.17
N GLU A 73 2.90 4.51 -23.47
CA GLU A 73 2.24 5.73 -23.95
C GLU A 73 0.85 5.90 -23.32
N LEU A 74 0.12 4.80 -23.11
CA LEU A 74 -1.19 4.79 -22.47
C LEU A 74 -1.12 5.25 -21.00
N GLU A 75 -0.17 4.74 -20.23
CA GLU A 75 0.01 5.15 -18.83
C GLU A 75 0.42 6.62 -18.73
N LEU A 76 1.28 7.10 -19.64
CA LEU A 76 1.67 8.51 -19.69
C LEU A 76 0.47 9.41 -20.01
N GLU A 77 -0.40 9.01 -20.93
CA GLU A 77 -1.64 9.74 -21.22
C GLU A 77 -2.58 9.79 -20.01
N GLU A 78 -2.74 8.68 -19.29
CA GLU A 78 -3.57 8.64 -18.08
C GLU A 78 -3.03 9.55 -16.98
N ILE A 79 -1.71 9.56 -16.78
CA ILE A 79 -1.04 10.46 -15.84
C ILE A 79 -1.21 11.92 -16.26
N GLN A 80 -1.05 12.24 -17.54
CA GLN A 80 -1.24 13.59 -18.07
C GLN A 80 -2.68 14.07 -17.84
N LYS A 81 -3.68 13.22 -18.14
CA LYS A 81 -5.10 13.53 -17.87
C LYS A 81 -5.35 13.79 -16.39
N LEU A 82 -4.74 13.00 -15.50
CA LEU A 82 -4.86 13.20 -14.06
C LEU A 82 -4.30 14.57 -13.64
N ILE A 83 -3.11 14.93 -14.12
CA ILE A 83 -2.47 16.23 -13.85
C ILE A 83 -3.33 17.38 -14.37
N ASP A 84 -3.85 17.28 -15.58
CA ASP A 84 -4.68 18.34 -16.18
C ASP A 84 -6.01 18.52 -15.43
N ASN A 85 -6.60 17.44 -14.92
CA ASN A 85 -7.77 17.53 -14.06
C ASN A 85 -7.46 18.21 -12.72
N LEU A 86 -6.30 17.92 -12.12
CA LEU A 86 -5.86 18.58 -10.88
C LEU A 86 -5.58 20.07 -11.05
N LYS A 87 -5.10 20.50 -12.23
CA LYS A 87 -4.87 21.93 -12.53
C LYS A 87 -6.15 22.73 -12.81
N LYS A 88 -7.24 22.05 -13.17
CA LYS A 88 -8.54 22.65 -13.47
C LYS A 88 -9.45 22.79 -12.23
N GLN A 89 -9.09 22.14 -11.12
CA GLN A 89 -9.67 22.40 -9.81
C GLN A 89 -9.02 23.63 -9.18
#